data_AF-A0A352XRE5-F1
#
_entry.id   AF-A0A352XRE5-F1
#
_cell.length_a   1.000
_cell.length_b   1.000
_cell.length_c   1.000
_cell.angle_alpha   90.00
_cell.angle_beta   90.00
_cell.angle_gamma   90.00
#
_symmetry.space_group_name_H-M   'P 1'
#
loop_
_entity.id
_entity.type
_entity.pdbx_description
1 polymer ?
#
loop_
_entity_poly.entity_id
_entity_poly.type
_entity_poly.pdbx_seq_one_letter_code
_entity_poly.pdbx_strand_id
1 'polypeptide(L)'
;MEPIDTDMEVMVREPRQATPGSRLNALLLLPVLGVLLMLFFILAAIFQFDITALVDSIMGLMMLFFIVLVVMLFWAMATRTNKA
;
A
#
# COMPACT_ATOMS: atom_id res chain seq x y z
N MET A 1 -48.40 27.84 4.14
CA MET A 1 -47.03 27.31 4.00
C MET A 1 -46.32 27.66 5.29
N GLU A 2 -46.22 26.71 6.22
CA GLU A 2 -45.35 26.92 7.39
C GLU A 2 -43.90 26.97 6.88
N PRO A 3 -43.08 27.95 7.31
CA PRO A 3 -41.67 27.97 6.97
C PRO A 3 -41.03 26.70 7.54
N ILE A 4 -40.34 25.95 6.68
CA ILE A 4 -39.51 24.85 7.15
C ILE A 4 -38.37 25.48 7.93
N ASP A 5 -38.41 25.38 9.27
CA ASP A 5 -37.28 25.65 10.16
C ASP A 5 -36.12 24.79 9.68
N THR A 6 -35.20 25.44 8.97
CA THR A 6 -34.00 24.81 8.46
C THR A 6 -32.91 24.92 9.52
N ASP A 7 -33.24 24.47 10.73
CA ASP A 7 -32.29 24.04 11.77
C ASP A 7 -31.79 22.61 11.47
N MET A 8 -31.76 22.24 10.19
CA MET A 8 -30.79 21.28 9.73
C MET A 8 -29.45 21.98 9.86
N GLU A 9 -28.91 21.96 11.08
CA GLU A 9 -27.48 21.81 11.29
C GLU A 9 -27.03 20.87 10.20
N VAL A 10 -26.42 21.44 9.17
CA VAL A 10 -25.61 20.70 8.25
C VAL A 10 -24.58 20.10 9.18
N MET A 11 -24.83 18.86 9.63
CA MET A 11 -23.82 17.98 10.17
C MET A 11 -22.89 17.72 8.98
N VAL A 12 -22.13 18.76 8.62
CA VAL A 12 -20.89 18.67 7.90
C VAL A 12 -20.12 17.71 8.78
N ARG A 13 -20.13 16.45 8.37
CA ARG A 13 -19.36 15.40 8.99
C ARG A 13 -17.94 15.94 9.04
N GLU A 14 -17.54 16.48 10.19
CA GLU A 14 -16.21 17.05 10.34
C GLU A 14 -15.22 15.99 9.88
N PRO A 15 -14.25 16.34 9.01
CA PRO A 15 -13.24 15.39 8.60
C PRO A 15 -12.61 14.85 9.87
N ARG A 16 -12.88 13.58 10.17
CA ARG A 16 -12.44 12.90 11.38
C ARG A 16 -10.98 13.26 11.57
N GLN A 17 -10.66 14.06 12.61
CA GLN A 17 -9.32 14.59 12.80
C GLN A 17 -8.36 13.42 12.72
N ALA A 18 -7.55 13.40 11.67
CA ALA A 18 -6.58 12.34 11.44
C ALA A 18 -5.59 12.46 12.59
N THR A 19 -5.77 11.66 13.63
CA THR A 19 -4.89 11.64 14.79
C THR A 19 -3.46 11.47 14.26
N PRO A 20 -2.55 12.45 14.47
CA PRO A 20 -1.23 12.40 13.85
C PRO A 20 -0.43 11.13 14.24
N GLY A 21 -0.75 10.51 15.38
CA GLY A 21 -0.23 9.19 15.77
C GLY A 21 -0.67 8.01 14.90
N SER A 22 -1.83 8.09 14.23
CA SER A 22 -2.34 6.99 13.37
C SER A 22 -1.50 6.82 12.10
N ARG A 23 -1.00 7.92 11.52
CA ARG A 23 -0.13 7.87 10.33
C ARG A 23 1.24 7.26 10.64
N LEU A 24 1.80 7.61 11.80
CA LEU A 24 3.05 7.02 12.29
C LEU A 24 2.88 5.54 12.62
N ASN A 25 1.73 5.12 13.15
CA ASN A 25 1.43 3.71 13.38
C ASN A 25 1.32 2.91 12.06
N ALA A 26 0.75 3.51 11.01
CA ALA A 26 0.70 2.89 9.69
C ALA A 26 2.10 2.72 9.07
N LEU A 27 3.03 3.64 9.33
CA LEU A 27 4.44 3.52 8.94
C LEU A 27 5.17 2.36 9.65
N LEU A 28 4.68 1.91 10.82
CA LEU A 28 5.24 0.75 11.53
C LEU A 28 4.80 -0.60 10.96
N LEU A 29 3.75 -0.64 10.12
CA LEU A 29 3.32 -1.90 9.49
C LEU A 29 4.42 -2.49 8.60
N LEU A 30 5.11 -1.65 7.84
CA LEU A 30 6.15 -2.09 6.90
C LEU A 30 7.36 -2.73 7.62
N PRO A 31 7.98 -2.10 8.64
CA PRO A 31 9.06 -2.73 9.39
C PRO A 31 8.57 -3.96 10.18
N VAL A 32 7.37 -3.94 10.78
CA VAL A 32 6.82 -5.10 11.50
C VAL A 32 6.63 -6.29 10.56
N LEU A 33 6.10 -6.06 9.35
CA LEU A 33 5.95 -7.10 8.34
C LEU A 33 7.31 -7.66 7.91
N GLY A 34 8.32 -6.79 7.77
CA GLY A 34 9.69 -7.20 7.47
C GLY A 34 10.30 -8.10 8.55
N VAL A 35 10.13 -7.75 9.84
CA VAL A 35 10.58 -8.58 10.96
C VAL A 35 9.84 -9.92 10.98
N LEU A 36 8.53 -9.94 10.75
CA LEU A 36 7.74 -11.17 10.66
C LEU A 36 8.22 -12.09 9.53
N LEU A 37 8.45 -11.55 8.33
CA LEU A 37 9.00 -12.31 7.21
C LEU A 37 10.40 -12.84 7.52
N MET A 38 11.25 -12.04 8.14
CA MET A 38 12.58 -12.49 8.57
C MET A 38 12.48 -13.65 9.56
N LEU A 39 11.62 -13.55 10.58
CA LEU A 39 11.39 -14.64 11.54
C LEU A 39 10.85 -15.90 10.86
N PHE A 40 9.94 -15.73 9.89
CA PHE A 40 9.42 -16.84 9.09
C PHE A 40 10.53 -17.56 8.31
N PHE A 41 11.42 -16.81 7.65
CA PHE A 41 12.56 -17.41 6.93
C PHE A 41 13.56 -18.09 7.87
N ILE A 42 13.80 -17.53 9.06
CA ILE A 42 14.65 -18.16 10.08
C ILE A 42 14.02 -19.49 10.55
N LEU A 43 12.72 -19.50 10.82
CA LEU A 43 12.00 -20.72 11.19
C LEU A 43 12.06 -21.76 10.06
N ALA A 44 11.82 -21.35 8.82
CA ALA A 44 11.92 -22.22 7.66
C ALA A 44 13.34 -22.81 7.51
N ALA A 45 14.38 -22.02 7.79
CA ALA A 45 15.76 -22.51 7.77
C ALA A 45 16.06 -23.50 8.91
N ILE A 46 15.61 -23.23 10.14
CA ILE A 46 15.83 -24.10 11.31
C ILE A 46 15.12 -25.43 11.16
N PHE A 47 13.83 -25.39 10.78
CA PHE A 47 13.00 -26.58 10.66
C PHE A 47 13.05 -27.22 9.27
N GLN A 48 13.86 -26.65 8.36
CA GLN A 48 13.99 -27.10 6.96
C GLN A 48 12.63 -27.21 6.26
N PHE A 49 11.73 -26.25 6.49
CA PHE A 49 10.45 -26.21 5.80
C PHE A 49 10.68 -25.96 4.30
N ASP A 50 10.05 -26.78 3.46
CA ASP A 50 10.06 -26.55 2.01
C ASP A 50 9.12 -25.39 1.67
N ILE A 51 9.71 -24.20 1.59
CA ILE A 51 9.04 -22.96 1.20
C ILE A 51 9.39 -22.57 -0.25
N THR A 52 9.99 -23.47 -1.03
CA THR A 52 10.48 -23.19 -2.39
C THR A 52 9.37 -22.66 -3.28
N ALA A 53 8.21 -23.32 -3.29
CA ALA A 53 7.05 -22.89 -4.07
C ALA A 53 6.53 -21.50 -3.66
N LEU A 54 6.57 -21.16 -2.37
CA LEU A 54 6.16 -19.84 -1.87
C LEU A 54 7.15 -18.77 -2.32
N VAL A 55 8.45 -19.01 -2.15
CA VAL A 55 9.50 -18.06 -2.55
C VAL A 55 9.48 -17.84 -4.07
N ASP A 56 9.33 -18.90 -4.86
CA ASP A 56 9.22 -18.81 -6.31
C ASP A 56 8.02 -17.95 -6.75
N SER A 57 6.88 -18.11 -6.10
CA SER A 57 5.68 -17.29 -6.38
C SER A 57 5.91 -15.80 -6.07
N ILE A 58 6.60 -15.49 -4.95
CA ILE A 58 6.90 -14.12 -4.53
C ILE A 58 7.90 -13.48 -5.51
N MET A 59 8.95 -14.23 -5.89
CA MET A 59 9.95 -13.78 -6.86
C MET A 59 9.32 -13.50 -8.23
N GLY A 60 8.43 -14.37 -8.69
CA GLY A 60 7.66 -14.17 -9.92
C GLY A 60 6.80 -12.91 -9.88
N LEU A 61 6.10 -12.67 -8.76
CA LEU A 61 5.29 -11.48 -8.56
C LEU A 61 6.14 -10.19 -8.53
N MET A 62 7.28 -10.20 -7.84
CA MET A 62 8.22 -9.08 -7.81
C MET A 62 8.74 -8.74 -9.21
N MET A 63 9.07 -9.76 -10.00
CA MET A 63 9.51 -9.59 -11.39
C MET A 63 8.40 -9.00 -12.27
N LEU A 64 7.16 -9.45 -12.10
CA LEU A 64 6.00 -8.87 -12.81
C LEU A 64 5.82 -7.38 -12.47
N PHE A 65 5.85 -7.02 -11.18
CA PHE A 65 5.77 -5.60 -10.78
C PHE A 65 6.92 -4.77 -11.34
N PHE A 66 8.13 -5.31 -11.36
CA PHE A 66 9.28 -4.64 -11.95
C PHE A 66 9.06 -4.32 -13.43
N ILE A 67 8.60 -5.30 -14.22
CA ILE A 67 8.30 -5.09 -15.65
C ILE A 67 7.21 -4.03 -15.83
N VAL A 68 6.11 -4.12 -15.07
CA VAL A 68 5.03 -3.13 -15.12
C VAL A 68 5.55 -1.73 -14.81
N LEU A 69 6.40 -1.58 -13.79
CA LEU A 69 7.02 -0.30 -13.43
C LEU A 69 7.88 0.24 -14.57
N VAL A 70 8.71 -0.60 -15.18
CA VAL A 70 9.55 -0.20 -16.33
C VAL A 70 8.67 0.29 -17.49
N VAL A 71 7.63 -0.47 -17.86
CA VAL A 71 6.69 -0.06 -18.92
C VAL A 71 6.02 1.27 -18.59
N MET A 72 5.58 1.46 -17.34
CA MET A 72 4.99 2.72 -16.89
C MET A 72 5.98 3.89 -16.96
N LEU A 73 7.26 3.69 -16.66
CA LEU A 73 8.28 4.73 -16.79
C LEU A 73 8.46 5.18 -18.25
N PHE A 74 8.55 4.22 -19.17
CA PHE A 74 8.63 4.52 -20.60
C PHE A 74 7.37 5.23 -21.10
N TRP A 75 6.20 4.76 -20.68
CA TRP A 75 4.92 5.39 -21.01
C TRP A 75 4.81 6.83 -20.46
N ALA A 76 5.20 7.05 -19.21
CA ALA A 76 5.22 8.38 -18.59
C ALA A 76 6.19 9.33 -19.30
N MET A 77 7.38 8.83 -19.69
CA MET A 77 8.37 9.63 -20.40
C MET A 77 7.96 9.95 -21.85
N ALA A 78 7.20 9.07 -22.52
CA ALA A 78 6.72 9.28 -23.88
C ALA A 78 5.82 10.53 -24.02
N THR A 79 5.04 10.88 -22.99
CA THR A 79 4.16 12.06 -23.01
C THR A 79 4.90 13.41 -23.10
N ARG A 80 6.21 13.44 -22.82
CA ARG A 80 7.02 14.66 -22.90
C ARG A 80 7.44 15.02 -24.33
N THR A 81 7.30 14.11 -25.29
CA THR A 81 7.72 14.32 -26.69
C THR A 81 6.65 15.04 -27.53
N ASN A 82 5.38 15.06 -27.10
CA ASN A 82 4.29 15.71 -27.85
C ASN A 82 4.10 17.21 -27.48
N LYS A 83 5.19 17.89 -27.12
CA LYS A 83 5.26 19.35 -26.96
C LYS A 83 6.38 19.87 -27.88
N ALA A 84 6.15 19.78 -29.19
CA ALA A 84 6.97 20.43 -30.21
C ALA A 84 6.05 21.17 -31.17
#